data_AF-A0AAW2QC15-F1
#
_entry.id   AF-A0AAW2QC15-F1
#
_cell.length_a   1.000
_cell.length_b   1.000
_cell.length_c   1.000
_cell.angle_alpha   90.00
_cell.angle_beta   90.00
_cell.angle_gamma   90.00
#
_symmetry.space_group_name_H-M   'P 1'
#
loop_
_entity.id
_entity.type
_entity.pdbx_description
1 polymer ?
#
loop_
_entity_poly.entity_id
_entity_poly.type
_entity_poly.pdbx_seq_one_letter_code
_entity_poly.pdbx_strand_id
1 'polypeptide(L)'
;MPGAVCQDPRFIGADGITFYFHGKKDQDFCLVTDPNLHINAHFIGRRNENMKRDFTWVQSIAILFGDHQIFVGAQKTATWDDAVDRLSLTFDDEPIVLPASEGSTWRSAAAPSAAVKRDGDTNSAIIEVDGLFKISAKVVPITEHESRVHNYGITKDDCFAHLELGFKFLGLSGSVNGVLGQTYADNYVSKVKMGVPMPVLRGEREFAVSSLFATDCAVSQFRGGKADEASALLELPSMKCGSGISGRGVVCKR
;
A
#
# COMPACT_ATOMS: atom_id res chain seq x y z
N MET A 1 -4.36 31.01 -9.69
CA MET A 1 -4.83 30.09 -10.75
C MET A 1 -5.56 28.94 -10.08
N PRO A 2 -6.89 28.87 -10.13
CA PRO A 2 -7.61 27.69 -9.66
C PRO A 2 -7.79 26.68 -10.82
N GLY A 3 -7.57 25.38 -10.59
CA GLY A 3 -8.21 24.32 -11.38
C GLY A 3 -7.40 23.54 -12.44
N ALA A 4 -6.12 23.21 -12.23
CA ALA A 4 -5.38 22.31 -13.14
C ALA A 4 -4.55 21.21 -12.43
N VAL A 5 -4.75 21.08 -11.11
CA VAL A 5 -3.78 20.50 -10.19
C VAL A 5 -4.47 19.27 -9.57
N CYS A 6 -4.21 18.10 -10.18
CA CYS A 6 -4.74 16.79 -9.77
C CYS A 6 -4.09 16.32 -8.48
N GLN A 7 -4.91 15.88 -7.53
CA GLN A 7 -4.48 15.46 -6.21
C GLN A 7 -4.36 13.93 -6.07
N ASP A 8 -4.41 13.14 -7.14
CA ASP A 8 -4.41 11.68 -7.00
C ASP A 8 -3.42 11.00 -7.94
N PRO A 9 -2.86 9.85 -7.53
CA PRO A 9 -2.90 9.29 -6.17
C PRO A 9 -1.99 10.04 -5.18
N ARG A 10 -2.55 10.37 -4.01
CA ARG A 10 -1.86 10.99 -2.88
C ARG A 10 -1.37 9.96 -1.88
N PHE A 11 -0.14 10.14 -1.41
CA PHE A 11 0.48 9.32 -0.38
C PHE A 11 1.00 10.20 0.75
N ILE A 12 1.11 9.62 1.95
CA ILE A 12 1.77 10.23 3.10
C ILE A 12 2.93 9.31 3.46
N GLY A 13 4.16 9.82 3.34
CA GLY A 13 5.37 9.06 3.68
C GLY A 13 5.55 8.88 5.19
N ALA A 14 6.51 8.03 5.57
CA ALA A 14 6.86 7.81 6.98
C ALA A 14 7.35 9.10 7.67
N ASP A 15 7.92 10.03 6.90
CA ASP A 15 8.34 11.37 7.32
C ASP A 15 7.17 12.36 7.52
N GLY A 16 5.92 11.90 7.30
CA GLY A 16 4.71 12.72 7.36
C GLY A 16 4.52 13.63 6.15
N ILE A 17 5.41 13.57 5.16
CA ILE A 17 5.33 14.41 3.97
C ILE A 17 4.30 13.83 3.01
N THR A 18 3.35 14.66 2.61
CA THR A 18 2.41 14.33 1.55
C THR A 18 3.09 14.46 0.19
N PHE A 19 2.97 13.44 -0.65
CA PHE A 19 3.46 13.46 -2.03
C PHE A 19 2.50 12.76 -2.97
N TYR A 20 2.70 12.94 -4.27
CA TYR A 20 1.86 12.37 -5.31
C TYR A 20 2.70 11.47 -6.22
N PHE A 21 2.12 10.38 -6.67
CA PHE A 21 2.74 9.51 -7.67
C PHE A 21 1.72 9.26 -8.77
N HIS A 22 1.93 9.85 -9.94
CA HIS A 22 0.95 9.80 -11.03
C HIS A 22 0.82 8.41 -11.66
N GLY A 23 1.90 7.62 -11.71
CA GLY A 23 1.85 6.35 -12.44
C GLY A 23 1.34 6.54 -13.88
N LYS A 24 0.66 5.52 -14.39
CA LYS A 24 -0.01 5.54 -15.69
C LYS A 24 -1.34 4.80 -15.62
N LYS A 25 -2.27 5.21 -16.47
CA LYS A 25 -3.53 4.52 -16.66
C LYS A 25 -3.28 3.07 -17.12
N ASP A 26 -4.08 2.16 -16.57
CA ASP A 26 -4.14 0.73 -16.86
C ASP A 26 -2.77 0.04 -16.68
N GLN A 27 -2.02 0.47 -15.67
CA GLN A 27 -0.72 -0.09 -15.30
C GLN A 27 -0.63 -0.38 -13.81
N ASP A 28 0.23 -1.33 -13.48
CA ASP A 28 0.48 -1.78 -12.13
C ASP A 28 1.81 -1.23 -11.60
N PHE A 29 1.83 -0.81 -10.33
CA PHE A 29 3.03 -0.26 -9.69
C PHE A 29 3.25 -0.84 -8.29
N CYS A 30 4.51 -1.13 -7.98
CA CYS A 30 4.98 -1.53 -6.66
C CYS A 30 4.98 -0.34 -5.70
N LEU A 31 4.00 -0.34 -4.78
CA LEU A 31 3.91 0.66 -3.71
C LEU A 31 4.90 0.36 -2.59
N VAL A 32 5.02 -0.91 -2.21
CA VAL A 32 5.89 -1.37 -1.12
C VAL A 32 6.51 -2.70 -1.52
N THR A 33 7.82 -2.83 -1.32
CA THR A 33 8.50 -4.12 -1.37
C THR A 33 9.52 -4.21 -0.26
N ASP A 34 9.43 -5.28 0.50
CA ASP A 34 10.26 -5.66 1.62
C ASP A 34 10.43 -7.19 1.58
N PRO A 35 11.43 -7.81 2.25
CA PRO A 35 11.61 -9.26 2.20
C PRO A 35 10.35 -10.08 2.49
N ASN A 36 9.49 -9.59 3.40
CA ASN A 36 8.30 -10.29 3.88
C ASN A 36 6.96 -9.68 3.42
N LEU A 37 6.98 -8.55 2.69
CA LEU A 37 5.77 -7.85 2.27
C LEU A 37 5.96 -7.22 0.88
N HIS A 38 5.04 -7.48 -0.03
CA HIS A 38 4.97 -6.81 -1.32
C HIS A 38 3.55 -6.29 -1.55
N ILE A 39 3.42 -5.02 -1.94
CA ILE A 39 2.14 -4.40 -2.24
C ILE A 39 2.24 -3.72 -3.59
N ASN A 40 1.41 -4.19 -4.52
CA ASN A 40 1.21 -3.57 -5.82
C ASN A 40 -0.15 -2.87 -5.86
N ALA A 41 -0.27 -1.91 -6.76
CA ALA A 41 -1.51 -1.22 -7.03
C ALA A 41 -1.77 -1.11 -8.53
N HIS A 42 -3.02 -1.40 -8.93
CA HIS A 42 -3.51 -1.16 -10.28
C HIS A 42 -4.07 0.26 -10.39
N PHE A 43 -3.53 1.02 -11.35
CA PHE A 43 -3.93 2.39 -11.58
C PHE A 43 -4.93 2.44 -12.73
N ILE A 44 -6.11 2.98 -12.47
CA ILE A 44 -7.05 3.40 -13.53
C ILE A 44 -6.83 4.86 -13.85
N GLY A 45 -7.36 5.31 -14.98
CA GLY A 45 -7.28 6.72 -15.31
C GLY A 45 -8.18 7.21 -16.42
N ARG A 46 -8.23 8.53 -16.52
CA ARG A 46 -8.97 9.26 -17.54
C ARG A 46 -8.07 10.31 -18.18
N ARG A 47 -8.20 10.44 -19.50
CA ARG A 47 -7.58 11.50 -20.28
C ARG A 47 -8.67 12.38 -20.88
N ASN A 48 -8.58 13.67 -20.64
CA ASN A 48 -9.38 14.67 -21.34
C ASN A 48 -8.65 15.07 -22.63
N GLU A 49 -9.38 15.32 -23.73
CA GLU A 49 -8.84 15.70 -25.05
C GLU A 49 -7.91 16.91 -24.99
N ASN A 50 -8.18 17.83 -24.06
CA ASN A 50 -7.40 19.04 -23.87
C ASN A 50 -6.16 18.85 -22.97
N MET A 51 -5.85 17.61 -22.55
CA MET A 51 -4.81 17.34 -21.57
C MET A 51 -3.66 16.46 -22.08
N LYS A 52 -2.46 16.84 -21.65
CA LYS A 52 -1.19 16.19 -22.00
C LYS A 52 -0.84 14.99 -21.10
N ARG A 53 -1.59 14.76 -20.01
CA ARG A 53 -1.36 13.68 -19.03
C ARG A 53 -2.67 13.02 -18.63
N ASP A 54 -2.58 11.77 -18.19
CA ASP A 54 -3.70 11.05 -17.56
C ASP A 54 -3.88 11.53 -16.11
N PHE A 55 -5.14 11.59 -15.68
CA PHE A 55 -5.49 11.55 -14.26
C PHE A 55 -5.62 10.10 -13.86
N THR A 56 -5.11 9.75 -12.68
CA THR A 56 -5.04 8.36 -12.24
C THR A 56 -5.52 8.20 -10.80
N TRP A 57 -6.03 7.01 -10.52
CA TRP A 57 -6.52 6.59 -9.21
C TRP A 57 -6.17 5.12 -8.98
N VAL A 58 -6.06 4.71 -7.73
CA VAL A 58 -5.83 3.30 -7.40
C VAL A 58 -7.16 2.55 -7.43
N GLN A 59 -7.34 1.61 -8.35
CA GLN A 59 -8.56 0.80 -8.39
C GLN A 59 -8.45 -0.44 -7.50
N SER A 60 -7.27 -1.05 -7.45
CA SER A 60 -7.05 -2.25 -6.65
C SER A 60 -5.64 -2.32 -6.15
N ILE A 61 -5.44 -3.12 -5.11
CA ILE A 61 -4.15 -3.51 -4.59
C ILE A 61 -4.08 -5.04 -4.45
N ALA A 62 -2.90 -5.59 -4.68
CA ALA A 62 -2.55 -6.94 -4.24
C ALA A 62 -1.49 -6.83 -3.16
N ILE A 63 -1.68 -7.59 -2.10
CA ILE A 63 -0.80 -7.65 -0.94
C ILE A 63 -0.29 -9.07 -0.82
N LEU A 64 1.01 -9.27 -1.00
CA LEU A 64 1.67 -10.56 -0.92
C LEU A 64 2.52 -10.59 0.36
N PHE A 65 2.37 -11.66 1.14
CA PHE A 65 3.13 -11.88 2.37
C PHE A 65 3.27 -13.38 2.61
N GLY A 66 4.46 -13.84 2.99
CA GLY A 66 4.73 -15.28 3.04
C GLY A 66 4.45 -15.93 1.68
N ASP A 67 3.64 -16.97 1.67
CA ASP A 67 3.08 -17.67 0.52
C ASP A 67 1.61 -17.30 0.22
N HIS A 68 1.09 -16.26 0.88
CA HIS A 68 -0.29 -15.82 0.78
C HIS A 68 -0.44 -14.50 0.02
N GLN A 69 -1.63 -14.28 -0.53
CA GLN A 69 -2.01 -13.05 -1.20
C GLN A 69 -3.42 -12.60 -0.80
N ILE A 70 -3.58 -11.28 -0.66
CA ILE A 70 -4.87 -10.61 -0.46
C ILE A 70 -5.08 -9.63 -1.61
N PHE A 71 -6.24 -9.71 -2.26
CA PHE A 71 -6.70 -8.71 -3.21
C PHE A 71 -7.73 -7.80 -2.57
N VAL A 72 -7.61 -6.49 -2.83
CA VAL A 72 -8.62 -5.50 -2.49
C VAL A 72 -8.89 -4.64 -3.72
N GLY A 73 -10.13 -4.57 -4.16
CA GLY A 73 -10.50 -3.83 -5.36
C GLY A 73 -11.79 -3.04 -5.23
N ALA A 74 -11.87 -1.94 -5.96
CA ALA A 74 -13.09 -1.19 -6.23
C ALA A 74 -13.77 -1.75 -7.49
N GLN A 75 -14.99 -2.26 -7.34
CA GLN A 75 -15.81 -2.70 -8.46
C GLN A 75 -16.25 -1.50 -9.31
N LYS A 76 -16.15 -1.66 -10.64
CA LYS A 76 -16.65 -0.66 -11.60
C LYS A 76 -18.15 -0.48 -11.44
N THR A 77 -18.61 0.76 -11.52
CA THR A 77 -20.02 1.09 -11.34
C THR A 77 -20.42 2.23 -12.26
N ALA A 78 -21.58 2.11 -12.90
CA ALA A 78 -22.13 3.20 -13.72
C ALA A 78 -22.66 4.32 -12.83
N THR A 79 -23.43 3.96 -11.80
CA THR A 79 -24.01 4.90 -10.83
C THR A 79 -23.50 4.63 -9.43
N TRP A 80 -23.44 5.66 -8.59
CA TRP A 80 -23.06 5.53 -7.19
C TRP A 80 -24.29 5.46 -6.27
N ASP A 81 -24.22 4.57 -5.29
CA ASP A 81 -25.19 4.42 -4.21
C ASP A 81 -24.40 3.90 -3.01
N ASP A 82 -24.38 4.66 -1.91
CA ASP A 82 -23.63 4.30 -0.71
C ASP A 82 -24.11 2.97 -0.11
N ALA A 83 -25.37 2.57 -0.32
CA ALA A 83 -25.92 1.30 0.17
C ALA A 83 -25.48 0.07 -0.64
N VAL A 84 -24.86 0.27 -1.81
CA VAL A 84 -24.35 -0.82 -2.66
C VAL A 84 -22.87 -1.02 -2.39
N ASP A 85 -22.50 -2.21 -1.92
CA ASP A 85 -21.12 -2.57 -1.67
C ASP A 85 -20.36 -2.84 -2.98
N ARG A 86 -19.23 -2.16 -3.15
CA ARG A 86 -18.35 -2.25 -4.31
C ARG A 86 -16.94 -2.70 -3.93
N LEU A 87 -16.76 -3.18 -2.71
CA LEU A 87 -15.52 -3.86 -2.33
C LEU A 87 -15.47 -5.26 -2.96
N SER A 88 -14.34 -5.57 -3.58
CA SER A 88 -13.98 -6.92 -3.99
C SER A 88 -12.79 -7.38 -3.16
N LEU A 89 -12.94 -8.51 -2.48
CA LEU A 89 -11.95 -9.03 -1.54
C LEU A 89 -11.71 -10.51 -1.83
N THR A 90 -10.44 -10.90 -2.02
CA THR A 90 -10.05 -12.32 -2.08
C THR A 90 -8.83 -12.58 -1.21
N PHE A 91 -8.70 -13.82 -0.75
CA PHE A 91 -7.53 -14.35 -0.08
C PHE A 91 -7.12 -15.62 -0.82
N ASP A 92 -5.89 -15.69 -1.31
CA ASP A 92 -5.38 -16.82 -2.12
C ASP A 92 -6.35 -17.21 -3.26
N ASP A 93 -6.80 -16.21 -4.02
CA ASP A 93 -7.78 -16.32 -5.11
C ASP A 93 -9.19 -16.76 -4.71
N GLU A 94 -9.44 -17.05 -3.42
CA GLU A 94 -10.75 -17.41 -2.90
C GLU A 94 -11.50 -16.17 -2.37
N PRO A 95 -12.80 -15.99 -2.69
CA PRO A 95 -13.58 -14.87 -2.22
C PRO A 95 -13.67 -14.80 -0.69
N ILE A 96 -13.43 -13.60 -0.13
CA ILE A 96 -13.70 -13.34 1.29
C ILE A 96 -15.20 -13.06 1.46
N VAL A 97 -15.91 -13.98 2.11
CA VAL A 97 -17.32 -13.79 2.46
C VAL A 97 -17.42 -12.92 3.73
N LEU A 98 -17.71 -11.64 3.54
CA LEU A 98 -17.82 -10.65 4.61
C LEU A 98 -19.16 -9.92 4.53
N PRO A 99 -20.09 -10.16 5.48
CA PRO A 99 -21.39 -9.49 5.49
C PRO A 99 -21.27 -7.96 5.41
N ALA A 100 -22.21 -7.34 4.71
CA ALA A 100 -22.32 -5.89 4.60
C ALA A 100 -22.93 -5.29 5.88
N SER A 101 -22.16 -5.35 6.97
CA SER A 101 -22.53 -4.81 8.27
C SER A 101 -21.27 -4.38 9.01
N GLU A 102 -21.26 -3.15 9.51
CA GLU A 102 -20.13 -2.60 10.25
C GLU A 102 -19.66 -3.55 11.36
N GLY A 103 -18.35 -3.73 11.47
CA GLY A 103 -17.76 -4.60 12.48
C GLY A 103 -17.77 -6.09 12.17
N SER A 104 -18.41 -6.53 11.07
CA SER A 104 -18.27 -7.90 10.56
C SER A 104 -16.79 -8.23 10.34
N THR A 105 -16.38 -9.43 10.70
CA THR A 105 -14.98 -9.88 10.60
C THR A 105 -14.87 -11.19 9.85
N TRP A 106 -13.79 -11.30 9.11
CA TRP A 106 -13.31 -12.52 8.49
C TRP A 106 -11.86 -12.73 8.93
N ARG A 107 -11.49 -13.99 9.15
CA ARG A 107 -10.12 -14.39 9.49
C ARG A 107 -9.76 -15.62 8.67
N SER A 108 -8.54 -15.65 8.12
CA SER A 108 -8.09 -16.79 7.33
C SER A 108 -7.87 -18.02 8.23
N ALA A 109 -8.31 -19.18 7.75
CA ALA A 109 -7.99 -20.46 8.38
C ALA A 109 -6.57 -20.93 8.03
N ALA A 110 -6.08 -20.58 6.84
CA ALA A 110 -4.74 -20.93 6.37
C ALA A 110 -3.66 -20.04 6.99
N ALA A 111 -3.97 -18.75 7.17
CA ALA A 111 -3.09 -17.77 7.81
C ALA A 111 -3.82 -17.06 8.97
N PRO A 112 -3.86 -17.62 10.18
CA PRO A 112 -4.63 -17.04 11.30
C PRO A 112 -4.27 -15.59 11.67
N SER A 113 -3.08 -15.12 11.28
CA SER A 113 -2.64 -13.73 11.43
C SER A 113 -3.34 -12.75 10.50
N ALA A 114 -3.94 -13.22 9.40
CA ALA A 114 -4.63 -12.40 8.42
C ALA A 114 -6.12 -12.27 8.74
N ALA A 115 -6.60 -11.04 8.83
CA ALA A 115 -8.01 -10.72 9.09
C ALA A 115 -8.47 -9.53 8.24
N VAL A 116 -9.77 -9.52 7.93
CA VAL A 116 -10.46 -8.40 7.30
C VAL A 116 -11.68 -8.05 8.14
N LYS A 117 -11.85 -6.76 8.43
CA LYS A 117 -12.95 -6.23 9.22
C LYS A 117 -13.67 -5.12 8.45
N ARG A 118 -15.00 -5.10 8.49
CA ARG A 118 -15.78 -3.95 8.00
C ARG A 118 -15.59 -2.72 8.89
N ASP A 119 -15.37 -1.58 8.25
CA ASP A 119 -15.27 -0.25 8.88
C ASP A 119 -16.43 0.68 8.47
N GLY A 120 -17.53 0.04 8.07
CA GLY A 120 -18.79 0.63 7.64
C GLY A 120 -19.67 -0.49 7.07
N ASP A 121 -20.95 -0.22 6.87
CA ASP A 121 -21.88 -1.24 6.34
C ASP A 121 -21.48 -1.72 4.93
N THR A 122 -20.98 -0.79 4.10
CA THR A 122 -20.55 -1.04 2.72
C THR A 122 -19.26 -0.27 2.44
N ASN A 123 -18.55 -0.66 1.38
CA ASN A 123 -17.46 0.09 0.76
C ASN A 123 -16.22 0.38 1.63
N SER A 124 -16.21 0.08 2.92
CA SER A 124 -15.07 0.31 3.82
C SER A 124 -14.65 -0.97 4.55
N ALA A 125 -13.35 -1.27 4.50
CA ALA A 125 -12.76 -2.40 5.20
C ALA A 125 -11.35 -2.07 5.73
N ILE A 126 -10.98 -2.78 6.79
CA ILE A 126 -9.66 -2.80 7.39
C ILE A 126 -9.07 -4.19 7.16
N ILE A 127 -7.93 -4.24 6.48
CA ILE A 127 -7.15 -5.45 6.22
C ILE A 127 -5.96 -5.43 7.17
N GLU A 128 -5.75 -6.50 7.90
CA GLU A 128 -4.70 -6.60 8.90
C GLU A 128 -3.99 -7.95 8.79
N VAL A 129 -2.66 -7.92 8.84
CA VAL A 129 -1.83 -9.11 9.04
C VAL A 129 -0.96 -8.84 10.25
N ASP A 130 -1.17 -9.64 11.30
CA ASP A 130 -0.53 -9.45 12.61
C ASP A 130 0.99 -9.28 12.47
N GLY A 131 1.51 -8.19 13.04
CA GLY A 131 2.95 -7.86 13.01
C GLY A 131 3.48 -7.30 11.69
N LEU A 132 2.72 -7.32 10.59
CA LEU A 132 3.15 -6.77 9.30
C LEU A 132 2.54 -5.40 9.02
N PHE A 133 1.21 -5.32 8.97
CA PHE A 133 0.52 -4.09 8.58
C PHE A 133 -0.95 -4.06 8.99
N LYS A 134 -1.51 -2.85 8.92
CA LYS A 134 -2.94 -2.56 8.91
C LYS A 134 -3.24 -1.55 7.79
N ILE A 135 -4.17 -1.89 6.90
CA ILE A 135 -4.57 -1.08 5.76
C ILE A 135 -6.06 -0.78 5.85
N SER A 136 -6.44 0.49 5.86
CA SER A 136 -7.83 0.91 5.66
C SER A 136 -8.06 1.13 4.17
N ALA A 137 -9.11 0.51 3.63
CA ALA A 137 -9.50 0.64 2.24
C ALA A 137 -10.95 1.06 2.14
N LYS A 138 -11.20 2.18 1.46
CA LYS A 138 -12.54 2.70 1.21
C LYS A 138 -12.76 2.89 -0.28
N VAL A 139 -13.81 2.31 -0.83
CA VAL A 139 -14.24 2.57 -2.20
C VAL A 139 -15.03 3.88 -2.23
N VAL A 140 -14.63 4.79 -3.09
CA VAL A 140 -15.28 6.09 -3.30
C VAL A 140 -15.50 6.35 -4.78
N PRO A 141 -16.56 7.09 -5.16
CA PRO A 141 -16.74 7.56 -6.52
C PRO A 141 -15.94 8.84 -6.75
N ILE A 142 -15.69 9.16 -8.01
CA ILE A 142 -15.35 10.53 -8.36
C ILE A 142 -16.66 11.31 -8.51
N THR A 143 -16.81 12.35 -7.70
CA THR A 143 -18.02 13.17 -7.71
C THR A 143 -18.08 14.09 -8.92
N GLU A 144 -19.28 14.52 -9.31
CA GLU A 144 -19.46 15.54 -10.35
C GLU A 144 -18.75 16.86 -10.00
N HIS A 145 -18.69 17.18 -8.70
CA HIS A 145 -18.03 18.37 -8.22
C HIS A 145 -16.51 18.30 -8.48
N GLU A 146 -15.87 17.19 -8.09
CA GLU A 146 -14.44 16.96 -8.36
C GLU A 146 -14.16 16.93 -9.86
N SER A 147 -14.98 16.21 -10.63
CA SER A 147 -14.89 16.16 -12.08
C SER A 147 -14.94 17.56 -12.72
N ARG A 148 -15.82 18.44 -12.22
CA ARG A 148 -15.93 19.82 -12.70
C ARG A 148 -14.76 20.70 -12.27
N VAL A 149 -14.35 20.63 -11.00
CA VAL A 149 -13.26 21.45 -10.42
C VAL A 149 -11.91 21.10 -11.05
N HIS A 150 -11.68 19.83 -11.35
CA HIS A 150 -10.42 19.33 -11.90
C HIS A 150 -10.48 19.04 -13.41
N ASN A 151 -11.65 19.25 -14.04
CA ASN A 151 -11.89 19.02 -15.47
C ASN A 151 -11.57 17.58 -15.92
N TYR A 152 -11.93 16.58 -15.09
CA TYR A 152 -11.72 15.17 -15.38
C TYR A 152 -12.57 14.70 -16.58
N GLY A 153 -13.72 15.33 -16.82
CA GLY A 153 -14.64 14.95 -17.89
C GLY A 153 -15.35 13.62 -17.62
N ILE A 154 -15.56 13.31 -16.34
CA ILE A 154 -16.31 12.14 -15.87
C ILE A 154 -17.79 12.49 -15.85
N THR A 155 -18.61 11.67 -16.52
CA THR A 155 -20.06 11.78 -16.61
C THR A 155 -20.74 10.80 -15.65
N LYS A 156 -22.07 10.92 -15.50
CA LYS A 156 -22.87 10.07 -14.60
C LYS A 156 -22.90 8.58 -14.96
N ASP A 157 -22.36 8.18 -16.09
CA ASP A 157 -22.46 6.80 -16.61
C ASP A 157 -21.23 5.94 -16.25
N ASP A 158 -20.21 6.53 -15.63
CA ASP A 158 -19.03 5.85 -15.09
C ASP A 158 -18.53 6.64 -13.89
N CYS A 159 -18.81 6.19 -12.67
CA CYS A 159 -18.42 6.92 -11.46
C CYS A 159 -16.92 6.83 -11.15
N PHE A 160 -16.12 6.10 -11.94
CA PHE A 160 -14.69 5.89 -11.70
C PHE A 160 -14.39 5.51 -10.25
N ALA A 161 -15.13 4.52 -9.73
CA ALA A 161 -14.94 4.05 -8.36
C ALA A 161 -13.48 3.60 -8.14
N HIS A 162 -12.86 4.12 -7.08
CA HIS A 162 -11.47 3.87 -6.75
C HIS A 162 -11.29 3.71 -5.23
N LEU A 163 -10.09 3.32 -4.82
CA LEU A 163 -9.72 3.14 -3.43
C LEU A 163 -9.08 4.41 -2.87
N GLU A 164 -9.56 4.82 -1.70
CA GLU A 164 -8.79 5.59 -0.73
C GLU A 164 -8.12 4.61 0.23
N LEU A 165 -6.81 4.74 0.39
CA LEU A 165 -5.99 3.81 1.15
C LEU A 165 -5.26 4.53 2.28
N GLY A 166 -5.29 3.94 3.47
CA GLY A 166 -4.48 4.34 4.62
C GLY A 166 -3.59 3.18 5.02
N PHE A 167 -2.28 3.40 5.06
CA PHE A 167 -1.31 2.36 5.38
C PHE A 167 -0.70 2.59 6.76
N LYS A 168 -0.65 1.54 7.57
CA LYS A 168 0.12 1.49 8.81
C LYS A 168 0.97 0.23 8.80
N PHE A 169 2.28 0.38 8.64
CA PHE A 169 3.22 -0.74 8.69
C PHE A 169 3.78 -0.95 10.09
N LEU A 170 4.04 -2.19 10.46
CA LEU A 170 4.48 -2.61 11.80
C LEU A 170 5.83 -3.34 11.79
N GLY A 171 6.22 -3.94 10.67
CA GLY A 171 7.38 -4.84 10.59
C GLY A 171 8.23 -4.69 9.33
N LEU A 172 8.32 -3.48 8.75
CA LEU A 172 9.19 -3.22 7.60
C LEU A 172 10.68 -3.27 7.99
N SER A 173 11.51 -3.85 7.13
CA SER A 173 12.96 -3.79 7.29
C SER A 173 13.51 -2.42 6.87
N GLY A 174 14.73 -2.09 7.30
CA GLY A 174 15.42 -0.86 6.89
C GLY A 174 15.75 -0.79 5.39
N SER A 175 15.64 -1.90 4.66
CA SER A 175 15.88 -1.91 3.21
C SER A 175 14.61 -1.68 2.38
N VAL A 176 13.42 -1.63 2.98
CA VAL A 176 12.12 -1.49 2.29
C VAL A 176 12.16 -0.45 1.14
N ASN A 177 11.51 -0.78 0.02
CA ASN A 177 11.49 0.07 -1.17
C ASN A 177 10.09 0.12 -1.81
N GLY A 178 9.96 0.74 -2.99
CA GLY A 178 8.69 1.02 -3.66
C GLY A 178 8.29 2.49 -3.54
N VAL A 179 7.21 2.87 -4.24
CA VAL A 179 6.73 4.27 -4.29
C VAL A 179 6.58 4.86 -2.88
N LEU A 180 5.86 4.14 -2.02
CA LEU A 180 5.62 4.50 -0.61
C LEU A 180 6.68 3.88 0.29
N GLY A 181 7.04 2.62 0.05
CA GLY A 181 7.92 1.86 0.93
C GLY A 181 9.30 2.50 1.10
N GLN A 182 9.87 3.11 0.05
CA GLN A 182 11.17 3.80 0.17
C GLN A 182 11.18 4.89 1.26
N THR A 183 10.02 5.49 1.59
CA THR A 183 9.93 6.53 2.63
C THR A 183 10.14 5.99 4.04
N TYR A 184 10.03 4.66 4.22
CA TYR A 184 10.24 3.94 5.47
C TYR A 184 11.67 3.37 5.60
N ALA A 185 12.52 3.50 4.58
CA ALA A 185 13.88 2.97 4.61
C ALA A 185 14.79 3.79 5.54
N ASP A 186 15.74 3.13 6.21
CA ASP A 186 16.65 3.78 7.20
C ASP A 186 17.52 4.89 6.57
N ASN A 187 17.84 4.75 5.30
CA ASN A 187 18.67 5.68 4.54
C ASN A 187 17.85 6.62 3.63
N TYR A 188 16.53 6.69 3.82
CA TYR A 188 15.69 7.54 3.00
C TYR A 188 16.02 9.01 3.23
N VAL A 189 16.33 9.70 2.14
CA VAL A 189 16.41 11.16 2.09
C VAL A 189 15.36 11.63 1.12
N SER A 190 14.43 12.45 1.62
CA SER A 190 13.30 12.95 0.85
C SER A 190 13.77 13.66 -0.42
N LYS A 191 13.41 13.11 -1.58
CA LYS A 191 13.71 13.69 -2.90
C LYS A 191 12.59 14.56 -3.44
N VAL A 192 11.51 14.71 -2.67
CA VAL A 192 10.39 15.55 -3.07
C VAL A 192 10.78 17.02 -3.02
N LYS A 193 10.29 17.78 -4.00
CA LYS A 193 10.55 19.22 -4.06
C LYS A 193 9.74 19.92 -2.96
N MET A 194 10.39 20.36 -1.90
CA MET A 194 9.74 21.11 -0.82
C MET A 194 9.30 22.51 -1.27
N GLY A 195 8.27 23.05 -0.62
CA GLY A 195 7.74 24.39 -0.90
C GLY A 195 6.88 24.50 -2.17
N VAL A 196 6.53 23.38 -2.80
CA VAL A 196 5.49 23.34 -3.85
C VAL A 196 4.22 22.70 -3.28
N PRO A 197 3.02 23.15 -3.69
CA PRO A 197 1.76 22.61 -3.16
C PRO A 197 1.56 21.11 -3.40
N MET A 198 2.20 20.56 -4.43
CA MET A 198 2.09 19.14 -4.79
C MET A 198 3.43 18.57 -5.24
N PRO A 199 4.24 18.08 -4.30
CA PRO A 199 5.46 17.38 -4.67
C PRO A 199 5.14 16.03 -5.33
N VAL A 200 5.67 15.82 -6.53
CA VAL A 200 5.47 14.57 -7.27
C VAL A 200 6.74 13.73 -7.19
N LEU A 201 6.58 12.48 -6.77
CA LEU A 201 7.63 11.48 -6.79
C LEU A 201 7.71 10.83 -8.18
N ARG A 202 8.92 10.75 -8.73
CA ARG A 202 9.20 10.09 -10.02
C ARG A 202 9.59 8.63 -9.78
N GLY A 203 9.71 7.86 -10.85
CA GLY A 203 10.11 6.45 -10.79
C GLY A 203 9.13 5.50 -11.45
N GLU A 204 8.24 5.98 -12.34
CA GLU A 204 7.27 5.12 -13.05
C GLU A 204 7.92 3.86 -13.65
N ARG A 205 9.12 3.96 -14.23
CA ARG A 205 9.84 2.80 -14.78
C ARG A 205 10.44 1.89 -13.70
N GLU A 206 10.87 2.45 -12.58
CA GLU A 206 11.52 1.72 -11.49
C GLU A 206 10.50 0.89 -10.70
N PHE A 207 9.28 1.43 -10.56
CA PHE A 207 8.20 0.82 -9.79
C PHE A 207 7.17 0.06 -10.64
N ALA A 208 7.26 0.08 -11.96
CA ALA A 208 6.36 -0.70 -12.82
C ALA A 208 6.53 -2.21 -12.54
N VAL A 209 5.42 -2.93 -12.49
CA VAL A 209 5.36 -4.39 -12.43
C VAL A 209 4.62 -4.93 -13.64
N SER A 210 4.88 -6.18 -14.02
CA SER A 210 4.25 -6.78 -15.21
C SER A 210 2.78 -7.13 -15.01
N SER A 211 2.35 -7.37 -13.77
CA SER A 211 0.96 -7.58 -13.38
C SER A 211 0.77 -7.29 -11.90
N LEU A 212 -0.49 -7.13 -11.48
CA LEU A 212 -0.85 -6.81 -10.10
C LEU A 212 -0.26 -7.79 -9.07
N PHE A 213 -0.14 -9.07 -9.38
CA PHE A 213 0.43 -10.07 -8.46
C PHE A 213 1.92 -10.38 -8.74
N ALA A 214 2.54 -9.74 -9.74
CA ALA A 214 3.95 -9.94 -10.03
C ALA A 214 4.86 -9.16 -9.07
N THR A 215 5.98 -9.76 -8.70
CA THR A 215 6.96 -9.18 -7.78
C THR A 215 8.23 -8.74 -8.51
N ASP A 216 8.09 -8.27 -9.75
CA ASP A 216 9.18 -8.09 -10.72
C ASP A 216 9.56 -6.63 -10.99
N CYS A 217 9.21 -5.71 -10.08
CA CYS A 217 9.70 -4.33 -10.16
C CYS A 217 11.22 -4.28 -10.00
N ALA A 218 11.85 -3.24 -10.55
CA ALA A 218 13.31 -3.11 -10.54
C ALA A 218 13.92 -3.00 -9.13
N VAL A 219 13.10 -2.62 -8.15
CA VAL A 219 13.48 -2.46 -6.74
C VAL A 219 13.01 -3.61 -5.85
N SER A 220 12.51 -4.71 -6.44
CA SER A 220 11.90 -5.82 -5.69
C SER A 220 12.87 -6.42 -4.69
N GLN A 221 12.37 -6.63 -3.47
CA GLN A 221 13.09 -7.27 -2.36
C GLN A 221 12.36 -8.48 -1.81
N PHE A 222 11.15 -8.74 -2.32
CA PHE A 222 10.27 -9.75 -1.78
C PHE A 222 10.85 -11.14 -2.00
N ARG A 223 10.93 -11.94 -0.93
CA ARG A 223 11.45 -13.31 -0.98
C ARG A 223 10.36 -14.37 -0.86
N GLY A 224 9.16 -13.98 -0.38
CA GLY A 224 7.94 -14.77 -0.33
C GLY A 224 8.09 -16.15 0.30
N GLY A 225 7.81 -16.30 1.60
CA GLY A 225 7.78 -17.58 2.33
C GLY A 225 9.13 -18.33 2.42
N LYS A 226 10.05 -18.07 1.50
CA LYS A 226 11.47 -18.40 1.54
C LYS A 226 12.17 -17.38 2.43
N ALA A 227 11.71 -17.28 3.67
CA ALA A 227 12.60 -16.82 4.71
C ALA A 227 13.71 -17.86 4.76
N ASP A 228 14.89 -17.48 4.26
CA ASP A 228 16.12 -18.22 4.46
C ASP A 228 16.17 -18.70 5.91
N GLU A 229 16.55 -19.96 6.10
CA GLU A 229 17.04 -20.57 7.35
C GLU A 229 18.17 -19.75 8.02
N ALA A 230 18.53 -18.57 7.50
CA ALA A 230 19.56 -17.67 7.97
C ALA A 230 19.12 -16.73 9.12
N SER A 231 17.83 -16.63 9.47
CA SER A 231 17.38 -15.80 10.60
C SER A 231 17.28 -16.56 11.94
N ALA A 232 17.51 -17.88 11.95
CA ALA A 232 17.45 -18.71 13.15
C ALA A 232 18.80 -18.90 13.88
N LEU A 233 19.80 -18.02 13.67
CA LEU A 233 21.15 -18.21 14.25
C LEU A 233 21.80 -16.98 14.88
N LEU A 234 21.00 -16.05 15.40
CA LEU A 234 21.50 -15.09 16.38
C LEU A 234 20.72 -15.20 17.68
N GLU A 235 20.71 -16.40 18.27
CA GLU A 235 20.74 -16.47 19.73
C GLU A 235 22.06 -15.85 20.18
N LEU A 236 22.02 -14.55 20.49
CA LEU A 236 23.08 -13.91 21.26
C LEU A 236 23.21 -14.70 22.57
N PRO A 237 24.38 -15.30 22.88
CA PRO A 237 24.56 -15.96 24.14
C PRO A 237 24.39 -14.91 25.25
N SER A 238 23.49 -15.19 26.20
CA SER A 238 23.33 -14.36 27.38
C SER A 238 24.67 -14.27 28.12
N MET A 239 25.38 -13.14 27.99
CA MET A 239 26.56 -12.86 28.79
C MET A 239 26.12 -12.66 30.24
N LYS A 240 26.28 -13.70 31.05
CA LYS A 240 26.25 -13.58 32.51
C LYS A 240 27.59 -13.06 32.99
N CYS A 241 27.68 -11.75 33.20
CA CYS A 241 28.81 -11.15 33.92
C CYS A 241 28.56 -11.19 35.43
N GLY A 242 29.29 -12.04 36.14
CA GLY A 242 29.56 -11.97 37.58
C GLY A 242 31.02 -12.34 37.79
N SER A 243 31.77 -11.90 38.79
CA SER A 243 31.58 -11.05 39.97
C SER A 243 32.98 -10.52 40.35
N GLY A 244 33.09 -9.50 41.21
CA GLY A 244 34.37 -9.27 41.90
C GLY A 244 34.56 -7.86 42.43
N ILE A 245 34.28 -7.68 43.72
CA ILE A 245 34.78 -6.55 44.50
C ILE A 245 36.31 -6.72 44.59
N SER A 246 37.06 -5.70 44.14
CA SER A 246 38.54 -5.58 44.16
C SER A 246 39.29 -6.06 42.92
N GLY A 247 39.77 -5.12 42.10
CA GLY A 247 40.81 -5.35 41.09
C GLY A 247 40.61 -4.56 39.79
N ARG A 248 41.51 -3.64 39.46
CA ARG A 248 41.52 -2.89 38.20
C ARG A 248 41.73 -3.84 37.00
N GLY A 249 40.80 -3.83 36.05
CA GLY A 249 41.07 -4.18 34.65
C GLY A 249 40.07 -5.18 34.05
N VAL A 250 39.37 -4.74 33.02
CA VAL A 250 38.70 -5.63 32.05
C VAL A 250 39.47 -5.47 30.74
N VAL A 251 40.19 -6.51 30.33
CA VAL A 251 40.79 -6.60 28.99
C VAL A 251 39.85 -7.45 28.15
N CYS A 252 39.11 -6.82 27.24
CA CYS A 252 38.38 -7.52 26.18
C CYS A 252 39.32 -7.66 24.98
N LYS A 253 39.72 -8.89 24.63
CA LYS A 253 40.31 -9.14 23.31
C LYS A 253 39.20 -9.17 22.25
N ARG A 254 39.33 -8.26 21.28
CA ARG A 254 39.17 -8.58 19.86
C ARG A 254 40.56 -8.77 19.28
#